data_AF-A0A7C1LSU7-F1
#
_entry.id   AF-A0A7C1LSU7-F1
#
_cell.length_a   1.000
_cell.length_b   1.000
_cell.length_c   1.000
_cell.angle_alpha   90.00
_cell.angle_beta   90.00
_cell.angle_gamma   90.00
#
_symmetry.space_group_name_H-M   'P 1'
#
loop_
_entity.id
_entity.type
_entity.pdbx_description
1 polymer ?
#
loop_
_entity_poly.entity_id
_entity_poly.type
_entity_poly.pdbx_seq_one_letter_code
_entity_poly.pdbx_strand_id
1 'polypeptide(L)'
;EQKLVIIGDKKMIMFDDVNPKDKLFSYSHKIDWIERLPVPRPEEAQPLKIEEKEPLKSECEHFIDCITSRKTPITDGNSGLRVLKILEACQQSLKENGKVYRFTYETSKKYFVHDTSIVDENVEIGEGTKIWHFSHILKNTKMGNNCNIGQNVVIGPNVTIGGNVKIQNNVSVYEGVILEDDVFCGPSMVFTNVINPRSHWPRKDEYKKTLVKKGASLGANSTILCGTTIGQYAFIGAGAVINKEVPDYALVHGVPARIQGWMCYCGTKLSLSNSIDSKEKAECSTCKRKYKKEGLNVYKIS
;
A
#
# COMPACT_ATOMS: atom_id res chain seq x y z
N GLU A 1 -18.71 47.50 -6.13
CA GLU A 1 -17.34 47.08 -6.54
C GLU A 1 -17.28 45.56 -6.52
N GLN A 2 -16.79 44.92 -7.59
CA GLN A 2 -16.55 43.47 -7.62
C GLN A 2 -15.04 43.23 -7.55
N LYS A 3 -14.54 43.18 -6.32
CA LYS A 3 -13.12 42.95 -6.03
C LYS A 3 -12.97 41.75 -5.10
N LEU A 4 -12.08 40.83 -5.45
CA LEU A 4 -11.65 39.73 -4.58
C LEU A 4 -10.22 40.01 -4.14
N VAL A 5 -9.98 40.01 -2.82
CA VAL A 5 -8.65 40.24 -2.25
C VAL A 5 -8.20 38.97 -1.52
N ILE A 6 -7.05 38.44 -1.91
CA ILE A 6 -6.39 37.31 -1.27
C ILE A 6 -5.14 37.86 -0.59
N ILE A 7 -5.05 37.64 0.73
CA ILE A 7 -3.95 38.14 1.56
C ILE A 7 -3.10 36.95 2.00
N GLY A 8 -1.87 36.88 1.50
CA GLY A 8 -0.85 35.93 1.95
C GLY A 8 0.08 36.54 3.00
N ASP A 9 0.94 35.71 3.59
CA ASP A 9 1.98 36.10 4.55
C ASP A 9 3.07 37.01 3.95
N LYS A 10 3.25 36.95 2.62
CA LYS A 10 4.31 37.69 1.88
C LYS A 10 3.81 38.69 0.86
N LYS A 11 2.62 38.48 0.28
CA LYS A 11 2.04 39.28 -0.80
C LYS A 11 0.52 39.27 -0.72
N MET A 12 -0.10 40.29 -1.30
CA MET A 12 -1.54 40.36 -1.50
C MET A 12 -1.83 40.34 -3.00
N ILE A 13 -2.89 39.63 -3.40
CA ILE A 13 -3.39 39.61 -4.78
C ILE A 13 -4.80 40.18 -4.77
N MET A 14 -5.08 41.11 -5.67
CA MET A 14 -6.42 41.65 -5.90
C MET A 14 -6.86 41.28 -7.31
N PHE A 15 -8.05 40.71 -7.41
CA PHE A 15 -8.77 40.58 -8.67
C PHE A 15 -9.87 41.65 -8.72
N ASP A 16 -9.82 42.51 -9.73
CA ASP A 16 -10.75 43.61 -9.96
C ASP A 16 -11.50 43.37 -11.28
N ASP A 17 -12.73 42.89 -11.18
CA ASP A 17 -13.49 42.44 -12.36
C ASP A 17 -13.99 43.61 -13.22
N VAL A 18 -14.05 44.81 -12.66
CA VAL A 18 -14.52 46.02 -13.36
C VAL A 18 -13.39 46.79 -14.07
N ASN A 19 -12.12 46.39 -13.88
CA ASN A 19 -11.00 47.01 -14.56
C ASN A 19 -10.89 46.49 -16.02
N PRO A 20 -10.94 47.37 -17.03
CA PRO A 20 -10.99 46.96 -18.43
C PRO A 20 -9.63 46.54 -19.02
N LYS A 21 -8.51 46.77 -18.32
CA LYS A 21 -7.15 46.48 -18.85
C LYS A 21 -6.44 45.41 -18.06
N ASP A 22 -6.32 45.61 -16.75
CA ASP A 22 -5.60 44.71 -15.87
C ASP A 22 -6.55 44.27 -14.77
N LYS A 23 -6.96 43.01 -14.81
CA LYS A 23 -7.90 42.46 -13.81
C LYS A 23 -7.20 41.93 -12.57
N LEU A 24 -5.89 41.67 -12.62
CA LEU A 24 -5.16 41.03 -11.53
C LEU A 24 -3.97 41.88 -11.12
N PHE A 25 -3.90 42.22 -9.83
CA PHE A 25 -2.85 43.04 -9.26
C PHE A 25 -2.14 42.27 -8.15
N SER A 26 -0.81 42.30 -8.18
CA SER A 26 0.04 41.85 -7.08
C SER A 26 0.53 43.06 -6.30
N TYR A 27 0.33 43.01 -4.99
CA TYR A 27 0.86 43.98 -4.04
C TYR A 27 1.93 43.31 -3.18
N SER A 28 3.12 43.91 -3.16
CA SER A 28 4.21 43.55 -2.27
C SER A 28 3.89 44.09 -0.87
N HIS A 29 2.94 43.46 -0.17
CA HIS A 29 2.38 44.07 1.02
C HIS A 29 2.93 43.50 2.34
N LYS A 30 3.51 44.37 3.17
CA LYS A 30 3.52 44.23 4.65
C LYS A 30 2.14 44.62 5.17
N ILE A 31 1.49 43.75 5.96
CA ILE A 31 0.15 43.98 6.50
C ILE A 31 0.26 44.56 7.91
N ASP A 32 -0.31 45.74 8.13
CA ASP A 32 -0.55 46.26 9.48
C ASP A 32 -1.94 45.81 9.93
N TRP A 33 -2.04 45.27 11.14
CA TRP A 33 -3.30 44.84 11.75
C TRP A 33 -3.80 45.94 12.70
N ILE A 34 -4.86 46.65 12.30
CA ILE A 34 -5.50 47.67 13.14
C ILE A 34 -6.93 47.22 13.39
N GLU A 35 -7.30 47.03 14.66
CA GLU A 35 -8.66 46.59 15.05
C GLU A 35 -9.16 45.32 14.34
N ARG A 36 -8.26 44.35 14.10
CA ARG A 36 -8.51 43.10 13.34
C ARG A 36 -8.89 43.28 11.87
N LEU A 37 -8.83 44.50 11.36
CA LEU A 37 -8.95 44.78 9.94
C LEU A 37 -7.54 44.87 9.35
N PRO A 38 -7.23 44.10 8.28
CA PRO A 38 -5.98 44.26 7.57
C PRO A 38 -6.00 45.62 6.86
N VAL A 39 -5.08 46.52 7.23
CA VAL A 39 -4.95 47.84 6.58
C VAL A 39 -3.75 47.79 5.62
N PRO A 40 -3.99 47.80 4.29
CA PRO A 40 -2.90 47.86 3.31
C PRO A 40 -2.30 49.28 3.25
N ARG A 41 -0.99 49.41 3.51
CA ARG A 41 -0.13 50.54 3.09
C ARG A 41 0.39 50.46 1.64
N PRO A 42 -0.29 51.01 0.63
CA PRO A 42 0.03 50.74 -0.77
C PRO A 42 1.51 50.99 -1.13
N GLU A 43 2.26 49.92 -1.42
CA GLU A 43 3.34 49.98 -2.42
C GLU A 43 2.71 49.85 -3.81
N GLU A 44 3.42 50.31 -4.86
CA GLU A 44 2.93 50.30 -6.24
C GLU A 44 2.41 48.91 -6.65
N ALA A 45 1.13 48.86 -7.03
CA ALA A 45 0.48 47.65 -7.52
C ALA A 45 1.15 47.22 -8.84
N GLN A 46 1.62 45.98 -8.90
CA GLN A 46 2.14 45.42 -10.15
C GLN A 46 1.03 44.65 -10.86
N PRO A 47 0.57 45.08 -12.05
CA PRO A 47 -0.40 44.32 -12.82
C PRO A 47 0.23 42.99 -13.25
N LEU A 48 -0.48 41.90 -12.99
CA LEU A 48 -0.13 40.58 -13.47
C LEU A 48 -0.81 40.38 -14.82
N LYS A 49 -0.02 40.45 -15.90
CA LYS A 49 -0.52 40.20 -17.25
C LYS A 49 -0.97 38.76 -17.37
N ILE A 50 -2.26 38.58 -17.60
CA ILE A 50 -2.85 37.31 -18.00
C ILE A 50 -2.96 37.32 -19.51
N GLU A 51 -2.59 36.23 -20.16
CA GLU A 51 -2.78 36.08 -21.60
C GLU A 51 -4.28 36.07 -21.90
N GLU A 52 -4.78 37.07 -22.62
CA GLU A 52 -6.18 37.12 -23.04
C GLU A 52 -6.41 36.04 -24.11
N LYS A 53 -6.96 34.91 -23.69
CA LYS A 53 -7.49 33.87 -24.57
C LYS A 53 -8.99 33.87 -24.50
N GLU A 54 -9.62 33.48 -25.62
CA GLU A 54 -11.04 33.16 -25.62
C GLU A 54 -11.29 31.98 -24.66
N PRO A 55 -12.08 32.16 -23.58
CA PRO A 55 -12.20 31.16 -22.53
C PRO A 55 -12.79 29.84 -23.04
N LEU A 56 -13.87 29.92 -23.83
CA LEU A 56 -14.53 28.75 -24.39
C LEU A 56 -13.60 27.95 -25.31
N LYS A 57 -12.83 28.64 -26.15
CA LYS A 57 -11.84 28.00 -27.01
C LYS A 57 -10.77 27.26 -26.20
N SER A 58 -10.25 27.89 -25.15
CA SER A 58 -9.25 27.29 -24.26
C SER A 58 -9.79 26.04 -23.55
N GLU A 59 -11.05 26.08 -23.13
CA GLU A 59 -11.74 24.92 -22.53
C GLU A 59 -11.92 23.78 -23.54
N CYS A 60 -12.38 24.07 -24.76
CA CYS A 60 -12.51 23.08 -25.81
C CYS A 60 -11.17 22.46 -26.23
N GLU A 61 -10.12 23.26 -26.35
CA GLU A 61 -8.76 22.78 -26.67
C GLU A 61 -8.23 21.86 -25.56
N HIS A 62 -8.40 22.25 -24.29
CA HIS A 62 -8.02 21.43 -23.14
C HIS A 62 -8.80 20.11 -23.08
N PHE A 63 -10.10 20.15 -23.37
CA PHE A 63 -10.95 18.94 -23.46
C PHE A 63 -10.45 17.98 -24.54
N ILE A 64 -10.14 18.49 -25.74
CA ILE A 64 -9.59 17.68 -26.83
C ILE A 64 -8.21 17.13 -26.46
N ASP A 65 -7.30 17.93 -25.86
CA ASP A 65 -6.00 17.44 -25.40
C ASP A 65 -6.17 16.30 -24.39
N CYS A 66 -7.06 16.45 -23.40
CA CYS A 66 -7.33 15.41 -22.42
C CYS A 66 -7.81 14.10 -23.05
N ILE A 67 -8.71 14.16 -24.04
CA ILE A 67 -9.20 12.97 -24.75
C ILE A 67 -8.08 12.31 -25.55
N THR A 68 -7.37 13.07 -26.36
CA THR A 68 -6.33 12.56 -27.27
C THR A 68 -5.13 11.99 -26.52
N SER A 69 -4.71 12.66 -25.43
CA SER A 69 -3.54 12.27 -24.63
C SER A 69 -3.87 11.42 -23.41
N ARG A 70 -5.16 11.12 -23.16
CA ARG A 70 -5.68 10.43 -21.97
C ARG A 70 -5.19 11.05 -20.65
N LYS A 71 -5.03 12.37 -20.62
CA LYS A 71 -4.70 13.10 -19.41
C LYS A 71 -5.95 13.37 -18.57
N THR A 72 -5.78 13.38 -17.26
CA THR A 72 -6.81 13.84 -16.34
C THR A 72 -7.02 15.35 -16.51
N PRO A 73 -8.25 15.82 -16.75
CA PRO A 73 -8.53 17.26 -16.85
C PRO A 73 -8.18 18.01 -15.56
N ILE A 74 -7.73 19.25 -15.69
CA ILE A 74 -7.48 20.16 -14.55
C ILE A 74 -8.79 20.40 -13.78
N THR A 75 -9.91 20.47 -14.51
CA THR A 75 -11.28 20.63 -14.00
C THR A 75 -12.08 19.34 -14.23
N ASP A 76 -11.88 18.35 -13.38
CA ASP A 76 -12.64 17.11 -13.37
C ASP A 76 -13.69 17.05 -12.25
N GLY A 77 -14.46 15.96 -12.20
CA GLY A 77 -15.45 15.76 -11.14
C GLY A 77 -14.84 15.73 -9.74
N ASN A 78 -13.60 15.26 -9.59
CA ASN A 78 -12.89 15.28 -8.30
C ASN A 78 -12.54 16.70 -7.88
N SER A 79 -12.13 17.55 -8.82
CA SER A 79 -11.90 18.98 -8.61
C SER A 79 -13.18 19.67 -8.14
N GLY A 80 -14.30 19.41 -8.82
CA GLY A 80 -15.62 19.89 -8.40
C GLY A 80 -15.99 19.46 -6.98
N LEU A 81 -15.78 18.17 -6.66
CA LEU A 81 -16.04 17.66 -5.30
C LEU A 81 -15.16 18.32 -4.24
N ARG A 82 -13.88 18.60 -4.52
CA ARG A 82 -12.99 19.31 -3.60
C ARG A 82 -13.51 20.72 -3.31
N VAL A 83 -13.94 21.44 -4.35
CA VAL A 83 -14.53 22.79 -4.20
C VAL A 83 -15.80 22.73 -3.36
N LEU A 84 -16.72 21.80 -3.67
CA LEU A 84 -17.98 21.65 -2.93
C LEU A 84 -17.75 21.32 -1.45
N LYS A 85 -16.78 20.46 -1.12
CA LYS A 85 -16.43 20.14 0.27
C LYS A 85 -15.95 21.38 1.04
N ILE A 86 -15.17 22.26 0.41
CA ILE A 86 -14.72 23.52 1.01
C ILE A 86 -15.89 24.46 1.23
N LEU A 87 -16.74 24.65 0.20
CA LEU A 87 -17.91 25.53 0.29
C LEU A 87 -18.89 25.06 1.37
N GLU A 88 -19.14 23.75 1.47
CA GLU A 88 -19.98 23.16 2.50
C GLU A 88 -19.40 23.40 3.90
N ALA A 89 -18.09 23.19 4.09
CA ALA A 89 -17.45 23.44 5.39
C ALA A 89 -17.48 24.93 5.77
N CYS A 90 -17.29 25.85 4.82
CA CYS A 90 -17.47 27.28 5.06
C CYS A 90 -18.91 27.60 5.49
N GLN A 91 -19.89 27.03 4.81
CA GLN A 91 -21.30 27.21 5.14
C GLN A 91 -21.66 26.68 6.53
N GLN A 92 -21.10 25.53 6.92
CA GLN A 92 -21.30 24.96 8.26
C GLN A 92 -20.57 25.77 9.33
N SER A 93 -19.34 26.22 9.06
CA SER A 93 -18.58 27.10 9.96
C SER A 93 -19.36 28.37 10.28
N LEU A 94 -19.98 29.01 9.29
CA LEU A 94 -20.83 30.19 9.49
C LEU A 94 -22.06 29.89 10.36
N LYS A 95 -22.70 28.73 10.17
CA LYS A 95 -23.83 28.29 11.00
C LYS A 95 -23.41 27.97 12.45
N GLU A 96 -22.19 27.51 12.63
CA GLU A 96 -21.61 27.11 13.92
C GLU A 96 -20.69 28.19 14.53
N ASN A 97 -20.99 29.48 14.28
CA ASN A 97 -20.28 30.64 14.86
C ASN A 97 -18.76 30.62 14.67
N GLY A 98 -18.29 30.26 13.48
CA GLY A 98 -16.87 30.30 13.12
C GLY A 98 -16.06 29.08 13.57
N LYS A 99 -16.70 27.93 13.83
CA LYS A 99 -16.00 26.68 14.10
C LYS A 99 -15.01 26.34 12.99
N VAL A 100 -13.80 25.96 13.36
CA VAL A 100 -12.73 25.60 12.41
C VAL A 100 -12.95 24.19 11.86
N TYR A 101 -13.03 24.09 10.54
CA TYR A 101 -13.03 22.81 9.81
C TYR A 101 -11.62 22.52 9.31
N ARG A 102 -11.10 21.33 9.63
CA ARG A 102 -9.78 20.88 9.17
C ARG A 102 -9.95 19.80 8.11
N PHE A 103 -9.39 20.04 6.94
CA PHE A 103 -9.28 19.04 5.89
C PHE A 103 -7.94 18.32 6.04
N THR A 104 -7.97 16.99 6.12
CA THR A 104 -6.79 16.17 5.87
C THR A 104 -6.60 16.12 4.37
N TYR A 105 -5.73 16.97 3.82
CA TYR A 105 -5.19 16.71 2.50
C TYR A 105 -4.32 15.46 2.63
N GLU A 106 -4.57 14.42 1.84
CA GLU A 106 -3.66 13.28 1.76
C GLU A 106 -2.33 13.82 1.24
N THR A 107 -1.42 14.14 2.16
CA THR A 107 0.00 14.20 1.89
C THR A 107 0.39 12.89 1.21
N SER A 108 1.17 12.99 0.13
CA SER A 108 1.64 11.88 -0.71
C SER A 108 1.62 10.56 0.06
N LYS A 109 0.72 9.65 -0.31
CA LYS A 109 0.58 8.35 0.38
C LYS A 109 1.98 7.78 0.59
N LYS A 110 2.30 7.42 1.83
CA LYS A 110 3.59 6.82 2.20
C LYS A 110 3.81 5.44 1.56
N TYR A 111 2.83 4.95 0.83
CA TYR A 111 2.78 3.70 0.11
C TYR A 111 2.22 3.96 -1.29
N PHE A 112 2.46 3.04 -2.21
CA PHE A 112 1.98 3.11 -3.58
C PHE A 112 0.84 2.12 -3.80
N VAL A 113 -0.24 2.56 -4.44
CA VAL A 113 -1.32 1.70 -4.94
C VAL A 113 -1.56 2.08 -6.39
N HIS A 114 -1.48 1.10 -7.29
CA HIS A 114 -1.82 1.31 -8.68
C HIS A 114 -3.31 1.62 -8.84
N ASP A 115 -3.67 2.54 -9.74
CA ASP A 115 -5.05 3.06 -9.89
C ASP A 115 -6.09 1.98 -10.24
N THR A 116 -5.64 0.86 -10.80
CA THR A 116 -6.50 -0.30 -11.12
C THR A 116 -6.80 -1.19 -9.92
N SER A 117 -6.16 -0.95 -8.79
CA SER A 117 -6.24 -1.81 -7.61
C SER A 117 -7.21 -1.22 -6.61
N ILE A 118 -7.94 -2.10 -5.93
CA ILE A 118 -9.01 -1.73 -5.01
C ILE A 118 -8.54 -2.02 -3.59
N VAL A 119 -8.65 -1.02 -2.73
CA VAL A 119 -8.39 -1.16 -1.29
C VAL A 119 -9.66 -0.76 -0.58
N ASP A 120 -10.23 -1.71 0.17
CA ASP A 120 -11.44 -1.50 0.95
C ASP A 120 -11.17 -0.58 2.15
N GLU A 121 -12.24 -0.19 2.84
CA GLU A 121 -12.19 0.54 4.10
C GLU A 121 -11.46 -0.21 5.23
N ASN A 122 -10.93 0.54 6.19
CA ASN A 122 -10.25 0.00 7.39
C ASN A 122 -9.07 -0.94 7.08
N VAL A 123 -8.35 -0.69 5.97
CA VAL A 123 -7.08 -1.36 5.67
C VAL A 123 -5.92 -0.52 6.18
N GLU A 124 -5.05 -1.12 6.97
CA GLU A 124 -3.80 -0.51 7.45
C GLU A 124 -2.65 -0.91 6.51
N ILE A 125 -2.04 0.05 5.83
CA ILE A 125 -0.91 -0.19 4.90
C ILE A 125 0.33 0.55 5.41
N GLY A 126 1.39 -0.20 5.68
CA GLY A 126 2.68 0.33 6.13
C GLY A 126 3.42 1.15 5.07
N GLU A 127 4.33 2.00 5.54
CA GLU A 127 5.17 2.87 4.73
C GLU A 127 6.08 2.07 3.77
N GLY A 128 6.28 2.58 2.55
CA GLY A 128 7.09 1.96 1.51
C GLY A 128 6.43 0.77 0.80
N THR A 129 5.24 0.34 1.23
CA THR A 129 4.51 -0.76 0.61
C THR A 129 4.03 -0.38 -0.80
N LYS A 130 4.09 -1.33 -1.74
CA LYS A 130 3.66 -1.16 -3.13
C LYS A 130 2.62 -2.20 -3.49
N ILE A 131 1.49 -1.75 -4.01
CA ILE A 131 0.40 -2.58 -4.51
C ILE A 131 0.27 -2.36 -6.01
N TRP A 132 0.55 -3.40 -6.79
CA TRP A 132 0.52 -3.39 -8.25
C TRP A 132 -0.87 -3.74 -8.78
N HIS A 133 -0.98 -3.75 -10.12
CA HIS A 133 -2.21 -3.79 -10.90
C HIS A 133 -3.24 -4.86 -10.49
N PHE A 134 -4.51 -4.51 -10.61
CA PHE A 134 -5.67 -5.41 -10.46
C PHE A 134 -5.69 -6.23 -9.16
N SER A 135 -5.11 -5.69 -8.09
CA SER A 135 -5.11 -6.34 -6.78
C SER A 135 -6.27 -5.82 -5.94
N HIS A 136 -6.83 -6.68 -5.10
CA HIS A 136 -7.93 -6.32 -4.19
C HIS A 136 -7.55 -6.63 -2.75
N ILE A 137 -7.49 -5.59 -1.93
CA ILE A 137 -7.21 -5.69 -0.49
C ILE A 137 -8.52 -5.47 0.26
N LEU A 138 -9.03 -6.52 0.90
CA LEU A 138 -10.31 -6.50 1.59
C LEU A 138 -10.19 -5.90 3.00
N LYS A 139 -11.34 -5.46 3.52
CA LYS A 139 -11.46 -4.72 4.78
C LYS A 139 -10.79 -5.39 5.99
N ASN A 140 -10.43 -4.57 6.97
CA ASN A 140 -9.81 -4.98 8.25
C ASN A 140 -8.47 -5.71 8.11
N THR A 141 -7.81 -5.58 6.96
CA THR A 141 -6.49 -6.15 6.70
C THR A 141 -5.41 -5.24 7.24
N LYS A 142 -4.35 -5.82 7.82
CA LYS A 142 -3.16 -5.09 8.28
C LYS A 142 -1.93 -5.56 7.52
N MET A 143 -1.17 -4.62 6.99
CA MET A 143 0.05 -4.89 6.23
C MET A 143 1.19 -4.00 6.72
N GLY A 144 2.34 -4.62 7.00
CA GLY A 144 3.53 -3.91 7.47
C GLY A 144 4.20 -3.05 6.39
N ASN A 145 5.34 -2.47 6.77
CA ASN A 145 6.14 -1.59 5.92
C ASN A 145 6.87 -2.36 4.81
N ASN A 146 7.17 -1.70 3.70
CA ASN A 146 8.02 -2.20 2.61
C ASN A 146 7.54 -3.51 1.97
N CYS A 147 6.23 -3.78 1.97
CA CYS A 147 5.70 -4.95 1.27
C CYS A 147 5.63 -4.71 -0.24
N ASN A 148 5.68 -5.77 -1.03
CA ASN A 148 5.49 -5.71 -2.48
C ASN A 148 4.42 -6.71 -2.89
N ILE A 149 3.27 -6.19 -3.32
CA ILE A 149 2.07 -6.95 -3.66
C ILE A 149 1.89 -6.90 -5.17
N GLY A 150 2.15 -8.02 -5.84
CA GLY A 150 2.14 -8.19 -7.28
C GLY A 150 0.77 -7.98 -7.93
N GLN A 151 0.70 -8.31 -9.21
CA GLN A 151 -0.53 -8.19 -10.00
C GLN A 151 -1.55 -9.27 -9.62
N ASN A 152 -2.84 -8.92 -9.61
CA ASN A 152 -3.94 -9.86 -9.40
C ASN A 152 -3.79 -10.63 -8.07
N VAL A 153 -3.33 -9.93 -7.03
CA VAL A 153 -3.28 -10.46 -5.67
C VAL A 153 -4.59 -10.13 -4.97
N VAL A 154 -5.15 -11.11 -4.27
CA VAL A 154 -6.31 -10.92 -3.40
C VAL A 154 -5.87 -11.12 -1.96
N ILE A 155 -6.10 -10.13 -1.11
CA ILE A 155 -5.86 -10.25 0.33
C ILE A 155 -7.22 -10.18 1.03
N GLY A 156 -7.65 -11.31 1.56
CA GLY A 156 -8.95 -11.48 2.21
C GLY A 156 -9.11 -10.63 3.47
N PRO A 157 -10.33 -10.56 4.03
CA PRO A 157 -10.59 -9.74 5.21
C PRO A 157 -9.88 -10.31 6.43
N ASN A 158 -9.59 -9.44 7.40
CA ASN A 158 -9.00 -9.82 8.69
C ASN A 158 -7.64 -10.55 8.57
N VAL A 159 -6.89 -10.28 7.50
CA VAL A 159 -5.55 -10.85 7.27
C VAL A 159 -4.48 -9.96 7.89
N THR A 160 -3.44 -10.59 8.44
CA THR A 160 -2.26 -9.90 9.00
C THR A 160 -1.02 -10.28 8.21
N ILE A 161 -0.32 -9.26 7.70
CA ILE A 161 0.92 -9.37 6.94
C ILE A 161 1.99 -8.51 7.61
N GLY A 162 3.13 -9.10 7.92
CA GLY A 162 4.30 -8.43 8.50
C GLY A 162 4.97 -7.42 7.56
N GLY A 163 6.16 -6.95 7.96
CA GLY A 163 6.99 -6.06 7.15
C GLY A 163 7.86 -6.80 6.13
N ASN A 164 8.24 -6.12 5.05
CA ASN A 164 9.13 -6.63 4.00
C ASN A 164 8.64 -7.93 3.34
N VAL A 165 7.32 -8.17 3.35
CA VAL A 165 6.71 -9.34 2.71
C VAL A 165 6.59 -9.11 1.21
N LYS A 166 6.93 -10.13 0.43
CA LYS A 166 6.85 -10.09 -1.04
C LYS A 166 5.84 -11.12 -1.53
N ILE A 167 4.73 -10.65 -2.08
CA ILE A 167 3.68 -11.48 -2.65
C ILE A 167 3.71 -11.29 -4.16
N GLN A 168 4.13 -12.32 -4.89
CA GLN A 168 4.20 -12.27 -6.35
C GLN A 168 2.80 -12.41 -6.98
N ASN A 169 2.74 -12.32 -8.31
CA ASN A 169 1.48 -12.27 -9.05
C ASN A 169 0.58 -13.51 -8.80
N ASN A 170 -0.74 -13.30 -8.86
CA ASN A 170 -1.79 -14.31 -8.79
C ASN A 170 -1.81 -15.12 -7.47
N VAL A 171 -1.45 -14.51 -6.35
CA VAL A 171 -1.55 -15.14 -5.03
C VAL A 171 -2.79 -14.64 -4.32
N SER A 172 -3.56 -15.56 -3.74
CA SER A 172 -4.71 -15.22 -2.88
C SER A 172 -4.39 -15.57 -1.44
N VAL A 173 -4.29 -14.55 -0.58
CA VAL A 173 -4.11 -14.68 0.86
C VAL A 173 -5.47 -14.64 1.52
N TYR A 174 -6.06 -15.80 1.78
CA TYR A 174 -7.41 -15.89 2.34
C TYR A 174 -7.47 -15.55 3.83
N GLU A 175 -8.67 -15.26 4.32
CA GLU A 175 -8.95 -15.12 5.75
C GLU A 175 -8.42 -16.34 6.53
N GLY A 176 -7.76 -16.06 7.66
CA GLY A 176 -7.09 -17.07 8.48
C GLY A 176 -5.61 -17.29 8.14
N VAL A 177 -5.11 -16.76 7.01
CA VAL A 177 -3.67 -16.77 6.70
C VAL A 177 -2.98 -15.61 7.43
N ILE A 178 -1.86 -15.92 8.07
CA ILE A 178 -1.01 -14.96 8.77
C ILE A 178 0.40 -15.09 8.19
N LEU A 179 0.94 -13.97 7.69
CA LEU A 179 2.31 -13.90 7.17
C LEU A 179 3.15 -13.04 8.11
N GLU A 180 4.19 -13.60 8.71
CA GLU A 180 5.17 -12.84 9.48
C GLU A 180 6.13 -12.04 8.56
N ASP A 181 7.05 -11.30 9.16
CA ASP A 181 8.03 -10.48 8.43
C ASP A 181 8.87 -11.30 7.44
N ASP A 182 9.35 -10.63 6.39
CA ASP A 182 10.31 -11.18 5.42
C ASP A 182 9.82 -12.42 4.64
N VAL A 183 8.54 -12.77 4.73
CA VAL A 183 7.95 -13.89 3.98
C VAL A 183 7.96 -13.61 2.48
N PHE A 184 8.29 -14.63 1.69
CA PHE A 184 8.22 -14.60 0.24
C PHE A 184 7.16 -15.57 -0.27
N CYS A 185 6.13 -15.07 -0.96
CA CYS A 185 5.14 -15.88 -1.67
C CYS A 185 5.43 -15.83 -3.17
N GLY A 186 5.95 -16.92 -3.73
CA GLY A 186 6.27 -17.06 -5.13
C GLY A 186 5.04 -16.96 -6.05
N PRO A 187 5.25 -16.74 -7.36
CA PRO A 187 4.16 -16.47 -8.29
C PRO A 187 3.19 -17.65 -8.33
N SER A 188 1.90 -17.32 -8.25
CA SER A 188 0.78 -18.27 -8.31
C SER A 188 0.85 -19.39 -7.25
N MET A 189 1.56 -19.19 -6.13
CA MET A 189 1.40 -20.08 -5.00
C MET A 189 0.00 -19.91 -4.38
N VAL A 190 -0.54 -20.99 -3.83
CA VAL A 190 -1.95 -21.08 -3.43
C VAL A 190 -2.06 -21.38 -1.94
N PHE A 191 -2.79 -20.54 -1.23
CA PHE A 191 -3.30 -20.87 0.10
C PHE A 191 -4.68 -21.53 0.01
N THR A 192 -5.06 -22.22 1.07
CA THR A 192 -6.44 -22.67 1.29
C THR A 192 -6.87 -22.27 2.71
N ASN A 193 -8.17 -22.32 3.01
CA ASN A 193 -8.71 -22.05 4.35
C ASN A 193 -9.71 -23.11 4.84
N VAL A 194 -10.31 -23.90 3.94
CA VAL A 194 -11.21 -25.03 4.27
C VAL A 194 -10.55 -26.35 3.87
N ILE A 195 -10.54 -27.34 4.77
CA ILE A 195 -9.89 -28.65 4.54
C ILE A 195 -10.64 -29.46 3.47
N ASN A 196 -11.97 -29.45 3.51
CA ASN A 196 -12.85 -30.32 2.73
C ASN A 196 -14.03 -29.54 2.13
N PRO A 197 -13.77 -28.59 1.21
CA PRO A 197 -14.80 -27.73 0.64
C PRO A 197 -15.81 -28.53 -0.20
N ARG A 198 -17.09 -28.19 -0.09
CA ARG A 198 -18.19 -28.66 -0.95
C ARG A 198 -19.11 -27.48 -1.25
N SER A 199 -19.40 -27.21 -2.53
CA SER A 199 -20.18 -26.03 -2.93
C SER A 199 -21.58 -25.98 -2.31
N HIS A 200 -22.24 -27.14 -2.16
CA HIS A 200 -23.56 -27.25 -1.52
C HIS A 200 -23.51 -27.04 0.01
N TRP A 201 -22.34 -27.09 0.63
CA TRP A 201 -22.18 -26.98 2.08
C TRP A 201 -21.17 -25.88 2.45
N PRO A 202 -21.64 -24.64 2.65
CA PRO A 202 -20.79 -23.55 3.10
C PRO A 202 -20.14 -23.87 4.45
N ARG A 203 -18.82 -23.66 4.57
CA ARG A 203 -18.01 -23.93 5.78
C ARG A 203 -17.27 -22.68 6.27
N LYS A 204 -17.92 -21.51 6.21
CA LYS A 204 -17.29 -20.24 6.57
C LYS A 204 -16.80 -20.20 8.02
N ASP A 205 -17.53 -20.86 8.92
CA ASP A 205 -17.18 -20.94 10.36
C ASP A 205 -16.09 -21.97 10.67
N GLU A 206 -15.61 -22.71 9.66
CA GLU A 206 -14.62 -23.80 9.84
C GLU A 206 -13.23 -23.44 9.28
N TYR A 207 -12.99 -22.16 8.95
CA TYR A 207 -11.69 -21.72 8.43
C TYR A 207 -10.55 -22.08 9.37
N LYS A 208 -9.53 -22.72 8.83
CA LYS A 208 -8.32 -23.09 9.56
C LYS A 208 -7.24 -22.04 9.35
N LYS A 209 -6.56 -21.70 10.44
CA LYS A 209 -5.45 -20.75 10.41
C LYS A 209 -4.23 -21.37 9.74
N THR A 210 -3.56 -20.59 8.91
CA THR A 210 -2.28 -20.96 8.30
C THR A 210 -1.27 -19.91 8.72
N LEU A 211 -0.26 -20.31 9.49
CA LEU A 211 0.79 -19.41 9.95
C LEU A 211 2.04 -19.63 9.11
N VAL A 212 2.51 -18.58 8.43
CA VAL A 212 3.79 -18.57 7.73
C VAL A 212 4.76 -17.71 8.50
N LYS A 213 5.73 -18.35 9.13
CA LYS A 213 6.68 -17.68 10.01
C LYS A 213 7.75 -16.91 9.25
N LYS A 214 8.46 -16.08 10.01
CA LYS A 214 9.43 -15.10 9.52
C LYS A 214 10.39 -15.68 8.49
N GLY A 215 10.53 -14.99 7.36
CA GLY A 215 11.52 -15.31 6.33
C GLY A 215 11.26 -16.59 5.54
N ALA A 216 10.14 -17.28 5.74
CA ALA A 216 9.81 -18.47 4.96
C ALA A 216 9.61 -18.11 3.48
N SER A 217 10.07 -18.99 2.59
CA SER A 217 9.94 -18.86 1.14
C SER A 217 8.99 -19.92 0.61
N LEU A 218 7.87 -19.49 0.02
CA LEU A 218 6.89 -20.34 -0.63
C LEU A 218 7.16 -20.34 -2.13
N GLY A 219 7.66 -21.45 -2.67
CA GLY A 219 8.03 -21.55 -4.09
C GLY A 219 6.87 -21.31 -5.05
N ALA A 220 7.20 -20.92 -6.28
CA ALA A 220 6.23 -20.69 -7.36
C ALA A 220 5.27 -21.89 -7.50
N ASN A 221 3.98 -21.61 -7.63
CA ASN A 221 2.93 -22.62 -7.79
C ASN A 221 2.90 -23.72 -6.70
N SER A 222 3.45 -23.46 -5.52
CA SER A 222 3.28 -24.34 -4.36
C SER A 222 1.88 -24.19 -3.76
N THR A 223 1.34 -25.24 -3.14
CA THR A 223 0.02 -25.22 -2.50
C THR A 223 0.16 -25.52 -1.02
N ILE A 224 -0.44 -24.67 -0.18
CA ILE A 224 -0.44 -24.79 1.28
C ILE A 224 -1.85 -25.18 1.76
N LEU A 225 -1.98 -26.40 2.28
CA LEU A 225 -3.23 -26.82 2.93
C LEU A 225 -3.43 -26.03 4.22
N CYS A 226 -4.68 -25.68 4.53
CA CYS A 226 -5.00 -24.90 5.71
C CYS A 226 -4.75 -25.66 7.01
N GLY A 227 -4.51 -24.93 8.10
CA GLY A 227 -4.21 -25.54 9.39
C GLY A 227 -2.74 -25.95 9.56
N THR A 228 -1.88 -25.64 8.60
CA THR A 228 -0.44 -25.94 8.68
C THR A 228 0.35 -24.71 9.12
N THR A 229 1.37 -24.93 9.95
CA THR A 229 2.40 -23.93 10.25
C THR A 229 3.61 -24.15 9.35
N ILE A 230 4.10 -23.08 8.71
CA ILE A 230 5.37 -23.06 7.98
C ILE A 230 6.41 -22.37 8.85
N GLY A 231 7.49 -23.09 9.16
CA GLY A 231 8.56 -22.65 10.05
C GLY A 231 9.38 -21.47 9.52
N GLN A 232 10.13 -20.83 10.41
CA GLN A 232 11.00 -19.70 10.11
C GLN A 232 12.05 -20.10 9.08
N TYR A 233 12.23 -19.28 8.04
CA TYR A 233 13.18 -19.53 6.95
C TYR A 233 13.04 -20.92 6.28
N ALA A 234 11.89 -21.58 6.44
CA ALA A 234 11.58 -22.77 5.68
C ALA A 234 11.54 -22.43 4.18
N PHE A 235 11.94 -23.39 3.35
CA PHE A 235 12.02 -23.21 1.91
C PHE A 235 11.17 -24.27 1.22
N ILE A 236 10.01 -23.83 0.73
CA ILE A 236 9.09 -24.66 -0.04
C ILE A 236 9.52 -24.60 -1.50
N GLY A 237 9.86 -25.74 -2.10
CA GLY A 237 10.17 -25.84 -3.51
C GLY A 237 8.98 -25.51 -4.40
N ALA A 238 9.25 -25.10 -5.64
CA ALA A 238 8.22 -24.84 -6.62
C ALA A 238 7.33 -26.07 -6.86
N GLY A 239 6.02 -25.85 -7.03
CA GLY A 239 5.04 -26.92 -7.28
C GLY A 239 4.77 -27.87 -6.10
N ALA A 240 5.35 -27.63 -4.93
CA ALA A 240 5.18 -28.52 -3.78
C ALA A 240 3.78 -28.41 -3.16
N VAL A 241 3.24 -29.53 -2.65
CA VAL A 241 1.97 -29.56 -1.91
C VAL A 241 2.25 -29.83 -0.44
N ILE A 242 2.04 -28.82 0.41
CA ILE A 242 2.26 -28.88 1.84
C ILE A 242 0.98 -29.30 2.55
N ASN A 243 1.02 -30.46 3.22
CA ASN A 243 -0.10 -31.02 3.96
C ASN A 243 0.23 -31.32 5.43
N LYS A 244 1.38 -30.89 5.93
CA LYS A 244 1.87 -31.05 7.30
C LYS A 244 2.67 -29.82 7.70
N GLU A 245 2.91 -29.66 8.99
CA GLU A 245 3.81 -28.61 9.48
C GLU A 245 5.21 -28.77 8.88
N VAL A 246 5.83 -27.63 8.58
CA VAL A 246 7.19 -27.56 8.04
C VAL A 246 8.11 -26.97 9.11
N PRO A 247 9.15 -27.69 9.56
CA PRO A 247 10.08 -27.17 10.56
C PRO A 247 10.85 -25.93 10.10
N ASP A 248 11.35 -25.16 11.06
CA ASP A 248 12.24 -24.02 10.79
C ASP A 248 13.44 -24.47 9.94
N TYR A 249 13.81 -23.66 8.95
CA TYR A 249 14.90 -23.89 7.99
C TYR A 249 14.75 -25.14 7.10
N ALA A 250 13.64 -25.89 7.17
CA ALA A 250 13.49 -27.09 6.36
C ALA A 250 13.35 -26.75 4.86
N LEU A 251 14.09 -27.48 4.02
CA LEU A 251 13.87 -27.52 2.57
C LEU A 251 12.87 -28.64 2.28
N VAL A 252 11.71 -28.31 1.73
CA VAL A 252 10.68 -29.29 1.37
C VAL A 252 10.24 -29.14 -0.07
N HIS A 253 10.04 -30.26 -0.79
CA HIS A 253 9.41 -30.24 -2.10
C HIS A 253 8.75 -31.59 -2.44
N GLY A 254 7.97 -31.62 -3.53
CA GLY A 254 7.24 -32.79 -4.01
C GLY A 254 5.74 -32.74 -3.72
N VAL A 255 5.02 -33.76 -4.20
CA VAL A 255 3.57 -33.91 -4.04
C VAL A 255 3.26 -35.34 -3.56
N PRO A 256 2.92 -35.53 -2.28
CA PRO A 256 2.99 -34.55 -1.19
C PRO A 256 4.45 -34.20 -0.83
N ALA A 257 4.67 -33.01 -0.28
CA ALA A 257 6.00 -32.54 0.03
C ALA A 257 6.68 -33.35 1.14
N ARG A 258 8.00 -33.50 1.03
CA ARG A 258 8.86 -34.17 2.01
C ARG A 258 10.11 -33.31 2.27
N ILE A 259 10.72 -33.49 3.44
CA ILE A 259 11.99 -32.83 3.79
C ILE A 259 13.11 -33.42 2.94
N GLN A 260 13.87 -32.53 2.30
CA GLN A 260 14.95 -32.83 1.33
C GLN A 260 16.28 -32.20 1.76
N GLY A 261 16.28 -31.52 2.90
CA GLY A 261 17.44 -30.92 3.53
C GLY A 261 17.05 -29.70 4.34
N TRP A 262 18.01 -28.81 4.52
CA TRP A 262 17.89 -27.61 5.34
C TRP A 262 18.50 -26.43 4.59
N MET A 263 17.91 -25.25 4.76
CA MET A 263 18.38 -24.00 4.16
C MET A 263 18.92 -23.06 5.22
N CYS A 264 19.96 -22.32 4.85
CA CYS A 264 20.39 -21.16 5.61
C CYS A 264 19.37 -20.03 5.43
N TYR A 265 19.31 -19.11 6.40
CA TYR A 265 18.66 -17.80 6.29
C TYR A 265 18.87 -17.11 4.92
N CYS A 266 20.05 -17.24 4.30
CA CYS A 266 20.36 -16.59 3.02
C CYS A 266 19.92 -17.38 1.77
N GLY A 267 19.20 -18.50 1.92
CA GLY A 267 18.73 -19.33 0.81
C GLY A 267 19.70 -20.40 0.30
N THR A 268 20.87 -20.55 0.93
CA THR A 268 21.85 -21.59 0.56
C THR A 268 21.60 -22.88 1.32
N LYS A 269 21.65 -24.04 0.63
CA LYS A 269 21.49 -25.36 1.26
C LYS A 269 22.62 -25.63 2.27
N LEU A 270 22.24 -26.10 3.46
CA LEU A 270 23.16 -26.51 4.51
C LEU A 270 23.54 -27.98 4.34
N SER A 271 24.81 -28.30 4.64
CA SER A 271 25.32 -29.67 4.73
C SER A 271 24.89 -30.31 6.05
N LEU A 272 23.60 -30.58 6.19
CA LEU A 272 22.97 -31.26 7.33
C LEU A 272 22.18 -32.46 6.82
N SER A 273 22.25 -33.60 7.49
CA SER A 273 21.48 -34.78 7.13
C SER A 273 19.99 -34.65 7.51
N ASN A 274 19.16 -35.55 6.98
CA ASN A 274 17.75 -35.68 7.36
C ASN A 274 17.52 -36.65 8.54
N SER A 275 18.57 -37.20 9.14
CA SER A 275 18.44 -38.17 10.24
C SER A 275 17.85 -37.49 11.48
N ILE A 276 16.91 -38.13 12.17
CA ILE A 276 16.25 -37.54 13.34
C ILE A 276 17.15 -37.66 14.58
N ASP A 277 17.96 -38.70 14.69
CA ASP A 277 18.79 -38.94 15.89
C ASP A 277 20.11 -38.14 15.89
N SER A 278 20.34 -37.34 14.85
CA SER A 278 21.62 -36.64 14.67
C SER A 278 21.66 -35.27 15.36
N LYS A 279 22.78 -35.02 16.04
CA LYS A 279 23.21 -33.68 16.47
C LYS A 279 24.32 -33.21 15.54
N GLU A 280 24.00 -32.29 14.65
CA GLU A 280 24.91 -31.84 13.60
C GLU A 280 25.15 -30.33 13.70
N LYS A 281 26.31 -29.89 13.21
CA LYS A 281 26.61 -28.47 13.01
C LYS A 281 26.97 -28.27 11.55
N ALA A 282 26.51 -27.16 10.98
CA ALA A 282 26.88 -26.77 9.63
C ALA A 282 27.21 -25.28 9.59
N GLU A 283 28.14 -24.93 8.71
CA GLU A 283 28.41 -23.54 8.34
C GLU A 283 27.90 -23.30 6.92
N CYS A 284 27.17 -22.22 6.70
CA CYS A 284 26.70 -21.85 5.38
C CYS A 284 27.88 -21.48 4.48
N SER A 285 27.98 -22.11 3.31
CA SER A 285 29.06 -21.85 2.35
C SER A 285 29.09 -20.39 1.85
N THR A 286 27.92 -19.74 1.74
CA THR A 286 27.76 -18.37 1.22
C THR A 286 27.96 -17.31 2.29
N CYS A 287 27.17 -17.34 3.37
CA CYS A 287 27.15 -16.25 4.36
C CYS A 287 27.91 -16.56 5.65
N LYS A 288 28.59 -17.72 5.73
CA LYS A 288 29.42 -18.16 6.87
C LYS A 288 28.71 -18.26 8.24
N ARG A 289 27.37 -18.18 8.25
CA ARG A 289 26.57 -18.36 9.46
C ARG A 289 26.59 -19.82 9.90
N LYS A 290 26.59 -20.04 11.21
CA LYS A 290 26.69 -21.36 11.81
C LYS A 290 25.33 -21.80 12.33
N TYR A 291 25.04 -23.08 12.15
CA TYR A 291 23.78 -23.71 12.51
C TYR A 291 24.03 -24.96 13.34
N LYS A 292 23.11 -25.26 14.23
CA LYS A 292 23.02 -26.50 15.00
C LYS A 292 21.70 -27.19 14.68
N LYS A 293 21.73 -28.48 14.44
CA LYS A 293 20.55 -29.32 14.27
C LYS A 293 20.40 -30.28 15.45
N GLU A 294 19.21 -30.38 16.00
CA GLU A 294 18.80 -31.37 17.00
C GLU A 294 17.42 -31.93 16.62
N GLY A 295 17.35 -33.19 16.23
CA GLY A 295 16.09 -33.72 15.68
C GLY A 295 15.76 -33.07 14.34
N LEU A 296 14.53 -32.55 14.24
CA LEU A 296 14.06 -31.73 13.12
C LEU A 296 14.19 -30.22 13.37
N ASN A 297 14.80 -29.82 14.48
CA ASN A 297 14.96 -28.42 14.81
C ASN A 297 16.35 -27.95 14.38
N VAL A 298 16.38 -26.87 13.58
CA VAL A 298 17.62 -26.20 13.18
C VAL A 298 17.64 -24.82 13.81
N TYR A 299 18.75 -24.48 14.45
CA TYR A 299 18.97 -23.23 15.16
C TYR A 299 20.17 -22.52 14.58
N LYS A 300 20.04 -21.21 14.34
CA LYS A 300 21.18 -20.34 14.05
C LYS A 300 21.97 -20.09 15.35
N ILE A 301 23.29 -20.28 15.31
CA ILE A 301 24.21 -20.07 16.44
C ILE A 301 24.89 -18.70 16.34
N SER A 302 25.35 -18.33 15.13
CA SER A 302 26.07 -17.07 14.85
C SER A 302 25.85 -16.66 13.40
#